data_AF-A0A8T5LJ80-F1
#
_entry.id   AF-A0A8T5LJ80-F1
#
_cell.length_a   1.000
_cell.length_b   1.000
_cell.length_c   1.000
_cell.angle_alpha   90.00
_cell.angle_beta   90.00
_cell.angle_gamma   90.00
#
_symmetry.space_group_name_H-M   'P 1'
#
loop_
_entity.id
_entity.type
_entity.pdbx_description
1 polymer ?
#
loop_
_entity_poly.entity_id
_entity_poly.type
_entity_poly.pdbx_seq_one_letter_code
_entity_poly.pdbx_strand_id
1 'polypeptide(L)'
;MNILSHTIISAVIAMILWPFFGFWSLLVLVGGVLVDSDHLFWYVVTHRKFSIRKAYVYCMNIELEKNIPEYLSVVVIFHSYETVIALVLLATIIPQTIPLALGLVVHLLLDFVHIYSLYKKSYFLTLFKKSAVIFLYKTFFARK
;
A
#
# COMPACT_ATOMS: atom_id res chain seq x y z
N MET A 1 -9.16 -1.70 -1.99
CA MET A 1 -8.12 -2.73 -1.97
C MET A 1 -8.49 -3.82 -2.96
N ASN A 2 -8.08 -3.66 -4.22
CA ASN A 2 -8.28 -4.68 -5.25
C ASN A 2 -7.02 -5.54 -5.37
N ILE A 3 -6.85 -6.46 -4.43
CA ILE A 3 -5.67 -7.36 -4.34
C ILE A 3 -5.45 -8.11 -5.66
N LEU A 4 -6.53 -8.49 -6.35
CA LEU A 4 -6.42 -9.23 -7.62
C LEU A 4 -5.76 -8.38 -8.70
N SER A 5 -6.20 -7.13 -8.88
CA SER A 5 -5.58 -6.20 -9.83
C SER A 5 -4.10 -5.93 -9.49
N HIS A 6 -3.80 -5.70 -8.20
CA HIS A 6 -2.42 -5.53 -7.74
C HIS A 6 -1.55 -6.76 -8.05
N THR A 7 -2.07 -7.96 -7.77
CA THR A 7 -1.34 -9.22 -7.99
C THR A 7 -1.09 -9.48 -9.47
N ILE A 8 -2.13 -9.36 -10.32
CA ILE A 8 -2.02 -9.61 -11.76
C ILE A 8 -1.03 -8.63 -12.39
N ILE A 9 -1.17 -7.33 -12.14
CA ILE A 9 -0.33 -6.31 -12.76
C ILE A 9 1.12 -6.45 -12.27
N SER A 10 1.33 -6.71 -10.98
CA SER A 10 2.67 -6.94 -10.43
C SER A 10 3.33 -8.19 -11.02
N ALA A 11 2.57 -9.27 -11.22
CA ALA A 11 3.08 -10.48 -11.86
C ALA A 11 3.47 -10.23 -13.33
N VAL A 12 2.66 -9.48 -14.08
CA VAL A 12 2.98 -9.08 -15.46
C VAL A 12 4.28 -8.27 -15.52
N ILE A 13 4.44 -7.29 -14.62
CA ILE A 13 5.67 -6.49 -14.55
C ILE A 13 6.87 -7.34 -14.15
N ALA A 14 6.71 -8.25 -13.19
CA ALA A 14 7.77 -9.18 -12.79
C ALA A 14 8.25 -10.06 -13.96
N MET A 15 7.32 -10.54 -14.81
CA MET A 15 7.63 -11.29 -16.02
C MET A 15 8.37 -10.43 -17.06
N ILE A 16 7.93 -9.19 -17.28
CA ILE A 16 8.58 -8.24 -18.20
C ILE A 16 10.02 -7.92 -17.75
N LEU A 17 10.24 -7.79 -16.44
CA LEU A 17 11.55 -7.49 -15.87
C LEU A 17 12.47 -8.70 -15.73
N TRP A 18 11.94 -9.92 -15.88
CA TRP A 18 12.71 -11.16 -15.69
C TRP A 18 14.01 -11.23 -16.52
N PRO A 19 14.04 -10.84 -17.82
CA PRO A 19 15.27 -10.90 -18.61
C PRO A 19 16.40 -9.99 -18.09
N PHE A 20 16.06 -8.94 -17.34
CA PHE A 20 17.02 -7.93 -16.87
C PHE A 20 17.45 -8.17 -15.42
N PHE A 21 16.52 -8.63 -14.57
CA PHE A 21 16.72 -8.75 -13.13
C PHE A 21 16.71 -10.20 -12.61
N GLY A 22 16.34 -11.18 -13.45
CA GLY A 22 16.20 -12.57 -13.05
C GLY A 22 15.29 -12.72 -11.83
N PHE A 23 15.73 -13.49 -10.84
CA PHE A 23 14.99 -13.72 -9.61
C PHE A 23 14.63 -12.43 -8.85
N TRP A 24 15.43 -11.37 -8.96
CA TRP A 24 15.13 -10.09 -8.31
C TRP A 24 13.86 -9.42 -8.85
N SER A 25 13.38 -9.79 -10.05
CA SER A 25 12.12 -9.26 -10.58
C SER A 25 10.90 -9.70 -9.75
N LEU A 26 11.01 -10.78 -8.98
CA LEU A 26 9.95 -11.21 -8.05
C LEU A 26 9.73 -10.21 -6.90
N LEU A 27 10.70 -9.33 -6.62
CA LEU A 27 10.51 -8.24 -5.66
C LEU A 27 9.42 -7.25 -6.09
N VAL A 28 9.04 -7.21 -7.36
CA VAL A 28 7.86 -6.46 -7.81
C VAL A 28 6.59 -6.96 -7.10
N LEU A 29 6.46 -8.26 -6.84
CA LEU A 29 5.31 -8.79 -6.11
C LEU A 29 5.33 -8.35 -4.64
N VAL A 30 6.50 -8.24 -4.03
CA VAL A 30 6.65 -7.73 -2.66
C VAL A 30 6.19 -6.27 -2.59
N GLY A 31 6.73 -5.40 -3.46
CA GLY A 31 6.34 -3.99 -3.49
C GLY A 31 4.92 -3.78 -4.03
N GLY A 32 4.44 -4.68 -4.88
CA GLY A 32 3.17 -4.56 -5.57
C GLY A 32 1.97 -5.12 -4.80
N VAL A 33 2.19 -6.07 -3.90
CA VAL A 33 1.12 -6.80 -3.18
C VAL A 33 1.26 -6.72 -1.67
N LEU A 34 2.47 -6.88 -1.11
CA LEU A 34 2.62 -6.90 0.35
C LEU A 34 2.42 -5.53 1.00
N VAL A 35 2.43 -4.46 0.22
CA VAL A 35 2.05 -3.10 0.65
C VAL A 35 0.61 -3.07 1.20
N ASP A 36 -0.30 -3.86 0.65
CA ASP A 36 -1.69 -4.00 1.15
C ASP A 36 -1.78 -4.62 2.56
N SER A 37 -0.69 -5.19 3.09
CA SER A 37 -0.70 -5.79 4.44
C SER A 37 -1.01 -4.78 5.54
N ASP A 38 -0.80 -3.49 5.29
CA ASP A 38 -1.19 -2.40 6.18
C ASP A 38 -2.68 -2.41 6.55
N HIS A 39 -3.55 -2.77 5.60
CA HIS A 39 -4.98 -2.91 5.85
C HIS A 39 -5.29 -4.02 6.85
N LEU A 40 -4.56 -5.14 6.76
CA LEU A 40 -4.66 -6.23 7.71
C LEU A 40 -4.13 -5.81 9.08
N PHE A 41 -2.96 -5.16 9.13
CA PHE A 41 -2.41 -4.64 10.39
C PHE A 41 -3.37 -3.68 11.08
N TRP A 42 -3.91 -2.72 10.33
CA TRP A 42 -4.92 -1.80 10.83
C TRP A 42 -6.15 -2.52 11.37
N TYR A 43 -6.69 -3.49 10.60
CA TYR A 43 -7.83 -4.29 11.05
C TYR A 43 -7.55 -4.99 12.38
N VAL A 44 -6.38 -5.64 12.50
CA VAL A 44 -5.97 -6.35 13.72
C VAL A 44 -5.83 -5.41 14.90
N VAL A 45 -5.24 -4.23 14.70
CA VAL A 45 -5.08 -3.22 15.76
C VAL A 45 -6.44 -2.67 16.22
N THR A 46 -7.35 -2.40 15.29
CA THR A 46 -8.67 -1.82 15.58
C THR A 46 -9.63 -2.84 16.19
N HIS A 47 -9.68 -4.07 15.66
CA HIS A 47 -10.66 -5.10 16.04
C HIS A 47 -10.12 -6.13 17.04
N ARG A 48 -8.81 -6.12 17.30
CA ARG A 48 -8.11 -7.10 18.16
C ARG A 48 -8.36 -8.55 17.74
N LYS A 49 -8.58 -8.79 16.45
CA LYS A 49 -8.87 -10.10 15.86
C LYS A 49 -8.04 -10.31 14.61
N PHE A 50 -7.34 -11.43 14.54
CA PHE A 50 -6.62 -11.84 13.34
C PHE A 50 -7.54 -12.63 12.42
N SER A 51 -7.90 -12.05 11.28
CA SER A 51 -8.62 -12.74 10.21
C SER A 51 -8.48 -12.01 8.89
N ILE A 52 -7.71 -12.59 7.96
CA ILE A 52 -7.45 -12.02 6.63
C ILE A 52 -8.77 -11.80 5.87
N ARG A 53 -9.66 -12.80 5.89
CA ARG A 53 -10.97 -12.70 5.22
C ARG A 53 -11.81 -11.56 5.78
N LYS A 54 -11.87 -11.40 7.10
CA LYS A 54 -12.67 -10.32 7.71
C LYS A 54 -12.05 -8.95 7.46
N ALA A 55 -10.72 -8.83 7.50
CA ALA A 55 -10.02 -7.61 7.15
C ALA A 55 -10.33 -7.19 5.69
N TYR A 56 -10.23 -8.14 4.75
CA TYR A 56 -10.57 -7.89 3.36
C TYR A 56 -12.01 -7.40 3.18
N VAL A 57 -12.99 -8.14 3.73
CA VAL A 57 -14.41 -7.77 3.63
C VAL A 57 -14.68 -6.41 4.25
N TYR A 58 -14.06 -6.13 5.39
CA TYR A 58 -14.23 -4.85 6.08
C TYR A 58 -13.66 -3.67 5.27
N CYS A 59 -12.44 -3.79 4.74
CA CYS A 59 -11.87 -2.75 3.87
C CYS A 59 -12.68 -2.55 2.58
N MET A 60 -13.18 -3.65 2.00
CA MET A 60 -14.06 -3.59 0.83
C MET A 60 -15.38 -2.87 1.16
N ASN A 61 -15.99 -3.13 2.33
CA ASN A 61 -17.23 -2.45 2.75
C ASN A 61 -17.01 -0.95 2.96
N ILE A 62 -15.90 -0.53 3.57
CA ILE A 62 -15.54 0.89 3.72
C ILE A 62 -15.54 1.60 2.36
N GLU A 63 -14.97 0.94 1.34
CA GLU A 63 -14.93 1.48 -0.03
C GLU A 63 -16.29 1.49 -0.71
N LEU A 64 -17.06 0.40 -0.61
CA LEU A 64 -18.40 0.30 -1.20
C LEU A 64 -19.38 1.30 -0.59
N GLU A 65 -19.34 1.48 0.73
CA GLU A 65 -20.17 2.43 1.47
C GLU A 65 -19.69 3.88 1.33
N LYS A 66 -18.53 4.10 0.68
CA LYS A 66 -17.91 5.42 0.53
C LYS A 66 -17.72 6.13 1.88
N ASN A 67 -17.39 5.36 2.92
CA ASN A 67 -17.18 5.87 4.28
C ASN A 67 -15.81 6.55 4.38
N ILE A 68 -15.76 7.79 3.87
CA ILE A 68 -14.55 8.61 3.78
C ILE A 68 -13.86 8.79 5.14
N PRO A 69 -14.55 9.11 6.26
CA PRO A 69 -13.89 9.24 7.56
C PRO A 69 -13.14 7.98 7.99
N GLU A 70 -13.74 6.81 7.79
CA GLU A 70 -13.16 5.54 8.18
C GLU A 70 -12.02 5.14 7.23
N TYR A 71 -12.18 5.37 5.94
CA TYR A 71 -11.12 5.22 4.94
C TYR A 71 -9.90 6.09 5.29
N LEU A 72 -10.14 7.35 5.68
CA LEU A 72 -9.12 8.28 6.16
C LEU A 72 -8.62 7.95 7.56
N SER A 73 -9.14 6.94 8.26
CA SER A 73 -8.61 6.47 9.54
C SER A 73 -7.65 5.29 9.38
N VAL A 74 -7.70 4.60 8.23
CA VAL A 74 -6.84 3.47 7.90
C VAL A 74 -5.37 3.89 7.96
N VAL A 75 -4.59 2.98 8.51
CA VAL A 75 -3.15 3.11 8.69
C VAL A 75 -2.49 2.51 7.47
N VAL A 76 -1.66 3.33 6.82
CA VAL A 76 -1.00 2.98 5.56
C VAL A 76 0.47 3.43 5.64
N ILE A 77 1.26 2.67 6.40
CA ILE A 77 2.69 2.96 6.60
C ILE A 77 3.43 2.82 5.27
N PHE A 78 3.15 1.77 4.51
CA PHE A 78 3.73 1.49 3.21
C PHE A 78 3.21 2.41 2.10
N HIS A 79 2.01 3.00 2.24
CA HIS A 79 1.52 4.05 1.32
C HIS A 79 1.96 5.47 1.71
N SER A 80 2.86 5.61 2.67
CA SER A 80 3.42 6.91 3.06
C SER A 80 4.51 7.38 2.08
N TYR A 81 4.66 8.70 1.94
CA TYR A 81 5.72 9.28 1.10
C TYR A 81 7.11 8.94 1.65
N GLU A 82 7.25 8.77 2.98
CA GLU A 82 8.51 8.37 3.59
C GLU A 82 8.95 6.99 3.10
N THR A 83 8.02 6.02 3.01
CA THR A 83 8.32 4.69 2.48
C THR A 83 8.73 4.75 1.01
N VAL A 84 8.04 5.56 0.20
CA VAL A 84 8.38 5.75 -1.21
C VAL A 84 9.79 6.33 -1.36
N ILE A 85 10.08 7.43 -0.65
CA ILE A 85 11.40 8.08 -0.69
C ILE A 85 12.48 7.11 -0.21
N ALA A 86 12.26 6.39 0.89
CA ALA A 86 13.21 5.44 1.44
C ALA A 86 13.51 4.32 0.43
N LEU A 87 12.51 3.78 -0.26
CA LEU A 87 12.72 2.73 -1.25
C LEU A 87 13.38 3.24 -2.54
N VAL A 88 13.08 4.46 -2.97
CA VAL A 88 13.77 5.09 -4.10
C VAL A 88 15.25 5.32 -3.76
N LEU A 89 15.56 5.82 -2.56
CA LEU A 89 16.94 5.96 -2.09
C LEU A 89 17.64 4.60 -1.93
N LEU A 90 16.93 3.59 -1.45
CA LEU A 90 17.49 2.24 -1.35
C LEU A 90 17.85 1.70 -2.74
N ALA A 91 17.03 1.96 -3.76
CA ALA A 91 17.27 1.54 -5.13
C ALA A 91 18.48 2.22 -5.80
N THR A 92 18.90 3.41 -5.34
CA THR A 92 20.13 4.04 -5.83
C THR A 92 21.40 3.45 -5.21
N ILE A 93 21.29 2.88 -4.01
CA ILE A 93 22.41 2.26 -3.29
C ILE A 93 22.52 0.76 -3.63
N ILE A 94 21.38 0.08 -3.74
CA ILE A 94 21.27 -1.36 -3.99
C ILE A 94 20.39 -1.56 -5.24
N PRO A 95 20.98 -1.61 -6.45
CA PRO A 95 20.20 -1.70 -7.69
C PRO A 95 19.25 -2.90 -7.78
N GLN A 96 19.53 -3.98 -7.04
CA GLN A 96 18.67 -5.16 -6.94
C GLN A 96 17.30 -4.84 -6.31
N THR A 97 17.13 -3.72 -5.60
CA THR A 97 15.84 -3.29 -5.05
C THR A 97 15.05 -2.39 -5.99
N ILE A 98 15.54 -2.10 -7.20
CA ILE A 98 14.76 -1.37 -8.22
C ILE A 98 13.40 -2.04 -8.49
N PRO A 99 13.29 -3.37 -8.68
CA PRO A 99 12.00 -4.00 -8.93
C PRO A 99 11.04 -3.88 -7.73
N LEU A 100 11.57 -3.85 -6.49
CA LEU A 100 10.78 -3.60 -5.29
C LEU A 100 10.16 -2.20 -5.31
N ALA A 101 10.98 -1.17 -5.57
CA ALA A 101 10.52 0.21 -5.65
C ALA A 101 9.52 0.40 -6.79
N LEU A 102 9.74 -0.24 -7.94
CA LEU A 102 8.80 -0.21 -9.05
C LEU A 102 7.45 -0.85 -8.68
N GLY A 103 7.47 -2.00 -8.00
CA GLY A 103 6.28 -2.66 -7.49
C GLY A 103 5.45 -1.71 -6.60
N LEU A 104 6.10 -1.03 -5.66
CA LEU A 104 5.43 -0.04 -4.80
C LEU A 104 4.86 1.13 -5.60
N VAL A 105 5.62 1.71 -6.53
CA VAL A 105 5.14 2.84 -7.34
C VAL A 105 3.91 2.42 -8.16
N VAL A 106 3.95 1.25 -8.78
CA VAL A 106 2.82 0.71 -9.55
C VAL A 106 1.62 0.47 -8.65
N HIS A 107 1.83 -0.10 -7.45
CA HIS A 107 0.77 -0.30 -6.46
C HIS A 107 0.06 1.02 -6.15
N LEU A 108 0.82 2.07 -5.79
CA LEU A 108 0.27 3.38 -5.46
C LEU A 108 -0.45 4.03 -6.64
N LEU A 109 0.02 3.82 -7.87
CA LEU A 109 -0.65 4.27 -9.08
C LEU A 109 -2.00 3.56 -9.30
N LEU A 110 -2.07 2.26 -9.03
CA LEU A 110 -3.31 1.50 -9.16
C LEU A 110 -4.36 1.93 -8.14
N ASP A 111 -3.94 2.12 -6.88
CA ASP A 111 -4.79 2.71 -5.85
C ASP A 111 -5.26 4.11 -6.26
N PHE A 112 -4.37 4.94 -6.82
CA PHE A 112 -4.76 6.26 -7.31
C PHE A 112 -5.86 6.19 -8.38
N VAL A 113 -5.67 5.37 -9.41
CA VAL A 113 -6.65 5.20 -10.49
C VAL A 113 -7.97 4.68 -9.93
N HIS A 114 -7.91 3.71 -9.00
CA HIS A 114 -9.09 3.14 -8.37
C HIS A 114 -9.88 4.18 -7.55
N ILE A 115 -9.21 4.92 -6.67
CA ILE A 115 -9.82 5.95 -5.82
C ILE A 115 -10.36 7.09 -6.68
N TYR A 116 -9.59 7.53 -7.68
CA TYR A 116 -10.03 8.59 -8.59
C TYR A 116 -11.31 8.19 -9.32
N SER A 117 -11.37 6.95 -9.82
CA SER A 117 -12.58 6.37 -10.43
C SER A 117 -13.78 6.37 -9.47
N LEU A 118 -13.56 5.99 -8.20
CA LEU A 118 -14.64 5.82 -7.22
C LEU A 118 -15.18 7.15 -6.64
N TYR A 119 -14.29 8.12 -6.41
CA TYR A 119 -14.61 9.35 -5.66
C TYR A 119 -14.49 10.65 -6.47
N LYS A 120 -13.96 10.63 -7.70
CA LYS A 120 -13.79 11.79 -8.61
C LYS A 120 -13.09 13.03 -8.01
N LYS A 121 -12.48 12.94 -6.83
CA LYS A 121 -11.84 14.02 -6.07
C LYS A 121 -10.37 13.69 -5.79
N SER A 122 -9.52 14.71 -5.60
CA SER A 122 -8.10 14.59 -5.18
C SER A 122 -7.92 14.15 -3.72
N TYR A 123 -8.60 13.08 -3.29
CA TYR A 123 -8.38 12.43 -1.98
C TYR A 123 -7.03 11.71 -1.88
N PHE A 124 -6.34 11.56 -3.01
CA PHE A 124 -4.97 11.07 -3.06
C PHE A 124 -4.02 11.90 -2.17
N LEU A 125 -4.13 13.23 -2.21
CA LEU A 125 -3.30 14.09 -1.37
C LEU A 125 -3.56 13.86 0.13
N THR A 126 -4.74 13.38 0.52
CA THR A 126 -5.03 13.07 1.93
C THR A 126 -4.45 11.73 2.39
N LEU A 127 -4.28 10.76 1.50
CA LEU A 127 -3.52 9.54 1.79
C LEU A 127 -2.03 9.84 1.94
N PHE A 128 -1.46 10.60 1.00
CA PHE A 128 -0.04 10.97 1.00
C PHE A 128 0.35 11.97 2.09
N LYS A 129 -0.61 12.71 2.67
CA LYS A 129 -0.35 13.63 3.78
C LYS A 129 -0.14 12.92 5.12
N LYS A 130 -0.49 11.64 5.23
CA LYS A 130 -0.28 10.88 6.46
C LYS A 130 1.17 10.41 6.54
N SER A 131 1.98 11.23 7.20
CA SER A 131 3.31 10.82 7.63
C SER A 131 3.22 9.56 8.49
N ALA A 132 3.98 8.52 8.14
CA ALA A 132 4.13 7.33 8.96
C ALA A 132 4.62 7.69 10.38
N VAL A 133 5.45 8.73 10.50
CA VAL A 133 5.97 9.24 11.78
C VAL A 133 4.84 9.82 12.65
N ILE A 134 3.97 10.66 12.09
CA ILE A 134 2.83 11.23 12.82
C ILE A 134 1.89 10.12 13.30
N PHE A 135 1.67 9.10 12.45
CA PHE A 135 0.86 7.95 12.80
C PHE A 135 1.46 7.15 13.97
N LEU A 136 2.73 6.77 13.88
CA LEU A 136 3.43 6.04 14.94
C LEU A 136 3.42 6.82 16.25
N TYR A 137 3.66 8.14 16.18
CA TYR A 137 3.58 9.02 17.35
C TYR A 137 2.20 8.99 18.01
N LYS A 138 1.12 9.19 17.26
CA LYS A 138 -0.25 9.14 17.80
C LYS A 138 -0.62 7.78 18.39
N THR A 139 -0.14 6.71 17.78
CA THR A 139 -0.53 5.34 18.16
C THR A 139 0.14 4.91 19.45
N PHE A 140 1.43 5.21 19.62
CA PHE A 140 2.22 4.76 20.74
C PHE A 140 2.36 5.79 21.86
N PHE A 141 2.30 7.09 21.56
CA PHE A 141 2.64 8.15 22.53
C PHE A 141 1.47 9.06 22.91
N ALA A 142 0.41 9.19 22.11
CA ALA A 142 -0.73 10.05 22.43
C ALA A 142 -1.83 9.38 23.29
N ARG A 143 -1.60 8.16 23.80
CA ARG A 143 -2.50 7.46 24.74
C ARG A 143 -2.12 7.66 26.22
N LYS A 144 -1.39 8.73 26.55
CA LYS A 144 -1.15 9.14 27.93
C LYS A 144 -2.13 10.22 28.35
#